data_AF-A0A2S0HZY9-F1
#
_entry.id   AF-A0A2S0HZY9-F1
#
_cell.length_a   1.000
_cell.length_b   1.000
_cell.length_c   1.000
_cell.angle_alpha   90.00
_cell.angle_beta   90.00
_cell.angle_gamma   90.00
#
_symmetry.space_group_name_H-M   'P 1'
#
loop_
_entity.id
_entity.type
_entity.pdbx_description
1 polymer ?
#
loop_
_entity_poly.entity_id
_entity_poly.type
_entity_poly.pdbx_seq_one_letter_code
_entity_poly.pdbx_strand_id
1 'polypeptide(L)'
;MLSSQIQAQSIFDSVKQTAKMDDERRGENSDDNAQYSEDDMDKFNKWWNDKMKDTADFLNELDEPYYHCMALISLYVYHYNELEKEAEAAEDCKLKYDLKGMQALSIFGGTTIMHCTEEIYNLNNQKKADLLSGFINKFVESCDVDGTLNWTEFATKAPKTSYRIISALAGPNYCTGLYTDAYTPRDQILTELLEYHFHPGSVADRLFTLGQQMEALGCGG
;
A
#
# COMPACT_ATOMS: atom_id res chain seq x y z
N MET A 1 -4.06 6.28 24.46
CA MET A 1 -2.63 5.92 24.34
C MET A 1 -2.54 4.43 24.03
N LEU A 2 -2.77 4.07 22.77
CA LEU A 2 -2.54 2.72 22.26
C LEU A 2 -1.15 2.74 21.63
N SER A 3 -0.26 1.95 22.21
CA SER A 3 1.15 1.82 21.86
C SER A 3 1.29 1.34 20.40
N SER A 4 1.97 2.13 19.58
CA SER A 4 2.30 1.90 18.17
C SER A 4 3.24 0.70 17.93
N GLN A 5 3.75 0.05 18.99
CA GLN A 5 4.37 -1.29 18.88
C GLN A 5 3.35 -2.40 18.57
N ILE A 6 2.05 -2.15 18.70
CA ILE A 6 1.00 -3.16 18.52
C ILE A 6 0.60 -3.32 17.04
N GLN A 7 0.71 -2.29 16.19
CA GLN A 7 0.13 -2.36 14.83
C GLN A 7 1.00 -3.08 13.78
N ALA A 8 2.33 -2.90 13.78
CA ALA A 8 3.20 -3.63 12.85
C ALA A 8 3.26 -5.13 13.18
N GLN A 9 3.18 -5.48 14.47
CA GLN A 9 3.10 -6.86 14.95
C GLN A 9 1.71 -7.47 14.68
N SER A 10 0.61 -6.72 14.89
CA SER A 10 -0.76 -7.25 14.71
C SER A 10 -1.16 -7.48 13.26
N ILE A 11 -0.65 -6.69 12.31
CA ILE A 11 -0.93 -6.84 10.88
C ILE A 11 -0.59 -8.26 10.40
N PHE A 12 0.56 -8.79 10.79
CA PHE A 12 1.02 -10.09 10.28
C PHE A 12 0.70 -11.27 11.18
N ASP A 13 0.36 -11.06 12.45
CA ASP A 13 -0.27 -12.10 13.27
C ASP A 13 -1.62 -12.53 12.67
N SER A 14 -2.38 -11.60 12.08
CA SER A 14 -3.60 -11.91 11.33
C SER A 14 -3.34 -12.65 10.01
N VAL A 15 -2.29 -12.30 9.25
CA VAL A 15 -1.89 -13.04 8.03
C VAL A 15 -1.39 -14.44 8.38
N LYS A 16 -0.56 -14.59 9.42
CA LYS A 16 -0.11 -15.89 9.95
C LYS A 16 -1.28 -16.72 10.47
N GLN A 17 -2.28 -16.10 11.11
CA GLN A 17 -3.50 -16.79 11.55
C GLN A 17 -4.37 -17.22 10.38
N THR A 18 -4.56 -16.40 9.35
CA THR A 18 -5.32 -16.80 8.15
C THR A 18 -4.62 -17.93 7.39
N ALA A 19 -3.29 -17.88 7.24
CA ALA A 19 -2.51 -18.96 6.65
C ALA A 19 -2.60 -20.28 7.47
N LYS A 20 -2.63 -20.20 8.80
CA LYS A 20 -2.80 -21.37 9.69
C LYS A 20 -4.23 -21.90 9.74
N MET A 21 -5.24 -21.02 9.69
CA MET A 21 -6.65 -21.43 9.66
C MET A 21 -7.02 -22.13 8.34
N ASP A 22 -6.39 -21.77 7.23
CA ASP A 22 -6.57 -22.47 5.95
C ASP A 22 -5.94 -23.88 5.96
N ASP A 23 -4.86 -24.06 6.73
CA ASP A 23 -4.17 -25.34 6.97
C ASP A 23 -5.03 -26.30 7.82
N GLU A 24 -5.66 -25.79 8.89
CA GLU A 24 -6.59 -26.57 9.73
C GLU A 24 -7.90 -26.94 9.03
N ARG A 25 -8.27 -26.20 7.97
CA ARG A 25 -9.51 -26.41 7.21
C ARG A 25 -9.34 -27.36 6.01
N ARG A 26 -8.10 -27.61 5.59
CA ARG A 26 -7.75 -28.51 4.48
C ARG A 26 -7.13 -29.80 5.01
N GLY A 27 -7.98 -30.65 5.58
CA GLY A 27 -7.65 -32.06 5.77
C GLY A 27 -7.35 -32.73 4.42
N GLU A 28 -6.17 -33.35 4.34
CA GLU A 28 -5.77 -34.41 3.41
C GLU A 28 -6.32 -34.30 1.98
N ASN A 29 -5.72 -33.42 1.16
CA ASN A 29 -5.46 -33.64 -0.28
C ASN A 29 -4.63 -32.47 -0.80
N SER A 30 -3.31 -32.65 -0.77
CA SER A 30 -2.34 -31.81 -1.46
C SER A 30 -2.42 -32.06 -2.97
N ASP A 31 -2.50 -31.00 -3.77
CA ASP A 31 -1.63 -30.76 -4.92
C ASP A 31 -1.83 -29.30 -5.38
N ASP A 32 -0.72 -28.58 -5.51
CA ASP A 32 -0.55 -27.26 -6.16
C ASP A 32 -1.36 -26.06 -5.63
N ASN A 33 -1.16 -25.67 -4.37
CA ASN A 33 -1.38 -24.28 -3.97
C ASN A 33 -0.09 -23.71 -3.41
N ALA A 34 0.37 -22.59 -3.99
CA ALA A 34 1.57 -21.85 -3.60
C ALA A 34 1.49 -21.44 -2.12
N GLN A 35 1.97 -22.31 -1.24
CA GLN A 35 2.11 -22.04 0.18
C GLN A 35 3.46 -21.33 0.36
N TYR A 36 3.41 -20.05 0.74
CA TYR A 36 4.62 -19.27 1.00
C TYR A 36 5.40 -19.90 2.15
N SER A 37 6.71 -20.06 1.97
CA SER A 37 7.57 -20.58 3.02
C SER A 37 7.70 -19.57 4.17
N GLU A 38 8.02 -20.06 5.38
CA GLU A 38 8.28 -19.20 6.54
C GLU A 38 9.43 -18.20 6.25
N ASP A 39 10.43 -18.64 5.48
CA ASP A 39 11.54 -17.80 5.02
C ASP A 39 11.07 -16.64 4.13
N ASP A 40 10.09 -16.86 3.26
CA ASP A 40 9.57 -15.82 2.36
C ASP A 40 8.73 -14.79 3.12
N MET A 41 7.97 -15.25 4.12
CA MET A 41 7.26 -14.37 5.06
C MET A 41 8.23 -13.51 5.87
N ASP A 42 9.33 -14.07 6.35
CA ASP A 42 10.33 -13.33 7.12
C ASP A 42 11.12 -12.33 6.26
N LYS A 43 11.45 -12.68 5.01
CA LYS A 43 12.02 -11.73 4.04
C LYS A 43 11.09 -10.56 3.80
N PHE A 44 9.80 -10.83 3.58
CA PHE A 44 8.80 -9.78 3.38
C PHE A 44 8.65 -8.90 4.62
N ASN A 45 8.57 -9.49 5.82
CA ASN A 45 8.48 -8.75 7.08
C ASN A 45 9.67 -7.81 7.26
N LYS A 46 10.88 -8.30 6.98
CA LYS A 46 12.09 -7.48 7.05
C LYS A 46 12.02 -6.33 6.05
N TRP A 47 11.65 -6.61 4.81
CA TRP A 47 11.50 -5.60 3.77
C TRP A 47 10.48 -4.52 4.17
N TRP A 48 9.29 -4.91 4.62
CA TRP A 48 8.24 -3.97 5.02
C TRP A 48 8.65 -3.12 6.23
N ASN A 49 9.20 -3.75 7.27
CA ASN A 49 9.68 -3.04 8.45
C ASN A 49 10.80 -2.06 8.11
N ASP A 50 11.73 -2.44 7.22
CA ASP A 50 12.79 -1.56 6.76
C ASP A 50 12.24 -0.35 5.99
N LYS A 51 11.19 -0.52 5.16
CA LYS A 51 10.54 0.59 4.45
C LYS A 51 9.76 1.54 5.40
N MET A 52 9.18 0.99 6.46
CA MET A 52 8.33 1.72 7.42
C MET A 52 9.07 2.26 8.66
N LYS A 53 10.35 1.91 8.83
CA LYS A 53 11.15 2.19 10.04
C LYS A 53 11.14 3.67 10.46
N ASP A 54 11.23 4.58 9.50
CA ASP A 54 11.32 6.02 9.76
C ASP A 54 9.95 6.72 9.71
N THR A 55 8.88 5.94 9.67
CA THR A 55 7.53 6.45 9.42
C THR A 55 6.65 6.40 10.67
N ALA A 56 6.90 5.47 11.59
CA ALA A 56 6.01 5.17 12.71
C ALA A 56 5.76 6.38 13.63
N ASP A 57 6.82 7.09 14.05
CA ASP A 57 6.67 8.25 14.93
C ASP A 57 5.93 9.40 14.25
N PHE A 58 6.19 9.61 12.96
CA PHE A 58 5.51 10.61 12.15
C PHE A 58 4.01 10.30 11.95
N LEU A 59 3.65 9.03 11.76
CA LEU A 59 2.25 8.60 11.66
C LEU A 59 1.47 8.80 12.97
N ASN A 60 2.14 8.75 14.11
CA ASN A 60 1.51 8.99 15.42
C ASN A 60 1.17 10.48 15.64
N GLU A 61 1.78 11.39 14.89
CA GLU A 61 1.44 12.83 14.91
C GLU A 61 0.18 13.15 14.07
N LEU A 62 -0.40 12.16 13.37
CA LEU A 62 -1.68 12.31 12.66
C LEU A 62 -2.84 12.03 13.63
N ASP A 63 -3.39 13.10 14.22
CA ASP A 63 -4.42 13.01 15.25
C ASP A 63 -5.78 12.48 14.76
N GLU A 64 -6.05 12.55 13.46
CA GLU A 64 -7.32 12.13 12.87
C GLU A 64 -7.28 10.66 12.41
N PRO A 65 -8.19 9.78 12.87
CA PRO A 65 -8.18 8.36 12.53
C PRO A 65 -8.15 8.08 11.02
N TYR A 66 -8.94 8.83 10.24
CA TYR A 66 -8.94 8.69 8.78
C TYR A 66 -7.63 9.16 8.14
N TYR A 67 -6.92 10.14 8.70
CA TYR A 67 -5.62 10.57 8.17
C TYR A 67 -4.54 9.54 8.43
N HIS A 68 -4.55 8.91 9.59
CA HIS A 68 -3.66 7.79 9.86
C HIS A 68 -3.86 6.67 8.82
N CYS A 69 -5.12 6.32 8.54
CA CYS A 69 -5.42 5.34 7.50
C CYS A 69 -4.99 5.77 6.11
N MET A 70 -5.30 7.00 5.72
CA MET A 70 -4.89 7.55 4.42
C MET A 70 -3.37 7.50 4.25
N ALA A 71 -2.61 7.78 5.32
CA ALA A 71 -1.16 7.69 5.30
C ALA A 71 -0.67 6.23 5.15
N LEU A 72 -1.26 5.27 5.87
CA LEU A 72 -0.94 3.85 5.71
C LEU A 72 -1.25 3.33 4.31
N ILE A 73 -2.43 3.67 3.78
CA ILE A 73 -2.85 3.34 2.42
C ILE A 73 -1.84 3.91 1.41
N SER A 74 -1.50 5.20 1.55
CA SER A 74 -0.57 5.88 0.65
C SER A 74 0.83 5.26 0.69
N LEU A 75 1.35 4.96 1.88
CA LEU A 75 2.67 4.33 2.02
C LEU A 75 2.70 2.91 1.47
N TYR A 76 1.63 2.14 1.69
CA TYR A 76 1.46 0.82 1.10
C TYR A 76 1.52 0.91 -0.43
N VAL A 77 0.69 1.77 -1.03
CA VAL A 77 0.65 1.96 -2.48
C VAL A 77 2.00 2.43 -3.02
N TYR A 78 2.64 3.39 -2.36
CA TYR A 78 3.97 3.86 -2.76
C TYR A 78 4.98 2.71 -2.79
N HIS A 79 5.09 1.94 -1.70
CA HIS A 79 6.08 0.87 -1.60
C HIS A 79 5.77 -0.32 -2.49
N TYR A 80 4.49 -0.61 -2.70
CA TYR A 80 4.05 -1.62 -3.66
C TYR A 80 4.44 -1.24 -5.09
N ASN A 81 4.19 0.00 -5.52
CA ASN A 81 4.55 0.47 -6.85
C ASN A 81 6.07 0.49 -7.08
N GLU A 82 6.86 0.78 -6.04
CA GLU A 82 8.32 0.65 -6.14
C GLU A 82 8.74 -0.81 -6.31
N LEU A 83 8.11 -1.74 -5.58
CA LEU A 83 8.36 -3.17 -5.72
C LEU A 83 7.98 -3.70 -7.11
N GLU A 84 6.91 -3.16 -7.72
CA GLU A 84 6.56 -3.44 -9.12
C GLU A 84 7.66 -3.03 -10.08
N LYS A 85 8.13 -1.77 -9.98
CA LYS A 85 9.23 -1.27 -10.81
C LYS A 85 10.52 -2.05 -10.61
N GLU A 86 10.87 -2.39 -9.38
CA GLU A 86 12.04 -3.20 -9.05
C GLU A 86 11.95 -4.58 -9.73
N ALA A 87 10.78 -5.22 -9.68
CA ALA A 87 10.58 -6.52 -10.34
C ALA A 87 10.61 -6.42 -11.87
N GLU A 88 10.04 -5.37 -12.46
CA GLU A 88 10.07 -5.16 -13.91
C GLU A 88 11.49 -4.92 -14.42
N ALA A 89 12.27 -4.11 -13.69
CA ALA A 89 13.65 -3.77 -14.02
C ALA A 89 14.65 -4.91 -13.77
N ALA A 90 14.31 -5.90 -12.95
CA ALA A 90 15.20 -7.02 -12.66
C ALA A 90 15.52 -7.84 -13.93
N GLU A 91 16.80 -7.98 -14.28
CA GLU A 91 17.23 -8.82 -15.41
C GLU A 91 17.39 -10.29 -14.99
N ASP A 92 17.85 -10.53 -13.76
CA ASP A 92 17.99 -11.88 -13.22
C ASP A 92 16.63 -12.52 -12.99
N CYS A 93 16.44 -13.71 -13.56
CA CYS A 93 15.15 -14.37 -13.56
C CYS A 93 14.70 -14.79 -12.16
N LYS A 94 15.64 -15.26 -11.33
CA LYS A 94 15.34 -15.71 -9.97
C LYS A 94 14.97 -14.52 -9.08
N LEU A 95 15.74 -13.43 -9.18
CA LEU A 95 15.42 -12.19 -8.48
C LEU A 95 14.05 -11.65 -8.89
N LYS A 96 13.73 -11.65 -10.19
CA LYS A 96 12.40 -11.23 -10.68
C LYS A 96 11.28 -12.11 -10.12
N TYR A 97 11.49 -13.42 -10.05
CA TYR A 97 10.53 -14.35 -9.44
C TYR A 97 10.33 -14.04 -7.95
N ASP A 98 11.42 -13.88 -7.19
CA ASP A 98 11.38 -13.56 -5.76
C ASP A 98 10.63 -12.22 -5.51
N LEU A 99 10.91 -11.19 -6.31
CA LEU A 99 10.24 -9.89 -6.20
C LEU A 99 8.75 -9.97 -6.52
N LYS A 100 8.33 -10.78 -7.50
CA LYS A 100 6.91 -11.04 -7.77
C LYS A 100 6.25 -11.83 -6.64
N GLY A 101 6.96 -12.77 -6.02
CA GLY A 101 6.52 -13.43 -4.79
C GLY A 101 6.30 -12.42 -3.65
N MET A 102 7.21 -11.46 -3.47
CA MET A 102 7.03 -10.36 -2.51
C MET A 102 5.82 -9.47 -2.85
N GLN A 103 5.51 -9.24 -4.13
CA GLN A 103 4.31 -8.48 -4.51
C GLN A 103 3.04 -9.22 -4.10
N ALA A 104 2.98 -10.52 -4.34
CA ALA A 104 1.82 -11.31 -3.94
C ALA A 104 1.66 -11.36 -2.42
N LEU A 105 2.77 -11.52 -1.67
CA LEU A 105 2.78 -11.37 -0.21
C LEU A 105 2.32 -9.98 0.25
N SER A 106 2.73 -8.93 -0.45
CA SER A 106 2.28 -7.56 -0.16
C SER A 106 0.77 -7.43 -0.34
N ILE A 107 0.21 -7.98 -1.42
CA ILE A 107 -1.24 -7.96 -1.66
C ILE A 107 -1.99 -8.69 -0.53
N PHE A 108 -1.52 -9.87 -0.12
CA PHE A 108 -2.09 -10.57 1.04
C PHE A 108 -1.95 -9.75 2.32
N GLY A 109 -0.80 -9.13 2.56
CA GLY A 109 -0.57 -8.26 3.72
C GLY A 109 -1.44 -7.01 3.73
N GLY A 110 -1.71 -6.43 2.56
CA GLY A 110 -2.57 -5.25 2.38
C GLY A 110 -4.00 -5.47 2.84
N THR A 111 -4.45 -6.74 2.93
CA THR A 111 -5.77 -7.09 3.47
C THR A 111 -5.95 -6.64 4.92
N THR A 112 -4.88 -6.45 5.68
CA THR A 112 -4.96 -6.00 7.08
C THR A 112 -5.30 -4.52 7.22
N ILE A 113 -5.11 -3.75 6.14
CA ILE A 113 -5.54 -2.35 6.02
C ILE A 113 -7.05 -2.31 5.62
N MET A 114 -7.67 -3.46 5.31
CA MET A 114 -9.03 -3.53 4.73
C MET A 114 -10.10 -2.83 5.55
N HIS A 115 -10.05 -2.96 6.87
CA HIS A 115 -11.08 -2.33 7.72
C HIS A 115 -11.13 -0.83 7.51
N CYS A 116 -9.98 -0.17 7.34
CA CYS A 116 -9.99 1.26 7.11
C CYS A 116 -10.33 1.63 5.67
N THR A 117 -9.90 0.82 4.70
CA THR A 117 -10.23 1.07 3.29
C THR A 117 -11.72 0.88 3.02
N GLU A 118 -12.39 -0.07 3.69
CA GLU A 118 -13.83 -0.31 3.55
C GLU A 118 -14.65 0.87 4.08
N GLU A 119 -14.31 1.39 5.25
CA GLU A 119 -14.99 2.58 5.80
C GLU A 119 -14.85 3.79 4.88
N ILE A 120 -13.65 4.03 4.36
CA ILE A 120 -13.39 5.14 3.42
C ILE A 120 -14.10 4.90 2.09
N TYR A 121 -14.11 3.66 1.59
CA TYR A 121 -14.77 3.29 0.33
C TYR A 121 -16.28 3.53 0.38
N ASN A 122 -16.90 3.29 1.54
CA ASN A 122 -18.34 3.48 1.77
C ASN A 122 -18.75 4.94 2.04
N LEU A 123 -17.80 5.87 2.12
CA LEU A 123 -18.12 7.30 2.17
C LEU A 123 -18.78 7.75 0.86
N ASN A 124 -19.70 8.71 0.94
CA ASN A 124 -20.21 9.35 -0.27
C ASN A 124 -19.11 10.20 -0.95
N ASN A 125 -19.32 10.52 -2.23
CA ASN A 125 -18.32 11.22 -3.04
C ASN A 125 -17.87 12.54 -2.42
N GLN A 126 -18.79 13.34 -1.87
CA GLN A 126 -18.43 14.60 -1.21
C GLN A 126 -17.48 14.36 -0.03
N LYS A 127 -17.79 13.39 0.85
CA LYS A 127 -16.94 13.06 2.00
C LYS A 127 -15.59 12.49 1.58
N LYS A 128 -15.51 11.72 0.49
CA LYS A 128 -14.23 11.25 -0.07
C LYS A 128 -13.38 12.43 -0.56
N ALA A 129 -14.00 13.36 -1.29
CA ALA A 129 -13.34 14.56 -1.78
C ALA A 129 -12.83 15.44 -0.63
N ASP A 130 -13.67 15.67 0.40
CA ASP A 130 -13.32 16.46 1.58
C ASP A 130 -12.20 15.78 2.39
N LEU A 131 -12.27 14.45 2.57
CA LEU A 131 -11.25 13.68 3.27
C LEU A 131 -9.91 13.78 2.55
N LEU A 132 -9.87 13.52 1.24
CA LEU A 132 -8.64 13.59 0.46
C LEU A 132 -8.06 15.00 0.47
N SER A 133 -8.89 16.03 0.31
CA SER A 133 -8.46 17.43 0.31
C SER A 133 -7.89 17.83 1.67
N GLY A 134 -8.59 17.52 2.76
CA GLY A 134 -8.12 17.79 4.12
C GLY A 134 -6.82 17.06 4.43
N PHE A 135 -6.71 15.80 4.00
CA PHE A 135 -5.49 15.01 4.15
C PHE A 135 -4.32 15.65 3.40
N ILE A 136 -4.48 16.02 2.13
CA ILE A 136 -3.41 16.67 1.35
C ILE A 136 -3.00 18.01 1.96
N ASN A 137 -3.95 18.80 2.45
CA ASN A 137 -3.67 20.10 3.09
C ASN A 137 -2.84 19.97 4.39
N LYS A 138 -2.76 18.77 4.99
CA LYS A 138 -1.81 18.52 6.09
C LYS A 138 -0.36 18.48 5.62
N PHE A 139 -0.11 18.20 4.35
CA PHE A 139 1.24 18.04 3.79
C PHE A 139 1.64 19.17 2.86
N VAL A 140 0.72 19.68 2.05
CA VAL A 140 1.00 20.65 0.99
C VAL A 140 0.25 21.94 1.30
N GLU A 141 1.00 23.06 1.38
CA GLU A 141 0.44 24.40 1.56
C GLU A 141 0.02 25.00 0.23
N SER A 142 0.89 24.89 -0.77
CA SER A 142 0.66 25.44 -2.11
C SER A 142 1.55 24.75 -3.14
N CYS A 143 1.35 25.11 -4.41
CA CYS A 143 2.26 24.77 -5.47
C CYS A 143 2.63 26.00 -6.31
N ASP A 144 3.91 26.09 -6.66
CA ASP A 144 4.43 27.10 -7.56
C ASP A 144 4.08 26.81 -9.03
N VAL A 145 4.23 27.83 -9.88
CA VAL A 145 3.91 27.74 -11.32
C VAL A 145 4.75 26.69 -12.06
N ASP A 146 5.94 26.37 -11.54
CA ASP A 146 6.84 25.36 -12.10
C ASP A 146 6.54 23.92 -11.63
N GLY A 147 5.54 23.73 -10.76
CA GLY A 147 5.20 22.43 -10.20
C GLY A 147 5.92 22.08 -8.90
N THR A 148 6.65 23.03 -8.29
CA THR A 148 7.31 22.82 -6.99
C THR A 148 6.28 22.86 -5.85
N LEU A 149 6.29 21.83 -4.98
CA LEU A 149 5.44 21.76 -3.80
C LEU A 149 6.02 22.59 -2.66
N ASN A 150 5.20 23.47 -2.12
CA ASN A 150 5.45 24.13 -0.85
C ASN A 150 4.84 23.27 0.26
N TRP A 151 5.71 22.69 1.10
CA TRP A 151 5.33 21.75 2.15
C TRP A 151 4.91 22.49 3.43
N THR A 152 3.96 21.92 4.15
CA THR A 152 3.58 22.40 5.50
C THR A 152 4.72 22.17 6.49
N GLU A 153 4.74 22.93 7.59
CA GLU A 153 5.65 22.66 8.72
C GLU A 153 5.58 21.19 9.16
N PHE A 154 4.37 20.62 9.24
CA PHE A 154 4.17 19.21 9.54
C PHE A 154 4.94 18.30 8.57
N ALA A 155 4.78 18.51 7.26
CA ALA A 155 5.46 17.69 6.26
C ALA A 155 6.98 17.84 6.27
N THR A 156 7.52 19.01 6.65
CA THR A 156 8.96 19.23 6.72
C THR A 156 9.67 18.46 7.83
N LYS A 157 8.94 17.98 8.85
CA LYS A 157 9.51 17.12 9.91
C LYS A 157 9.97 15.76 9.40
N ALA A 158 9.31 15.24 8.37
CA ALA A 158 9.61 13.93 7.76
C ALA A 158 9.52 14.01 6.23
N PRO A 159 10.41 14.76 5.56
CA PRO A 159 10.23 15.15 4.16
C PRO A 159 10.18 13.94 3.21
N LYS A 160 10.96 12.89 3.49
CA LYS A 160 10.91 11.63 2.71
C LYS A 160 9.56 10.94 2.84
N THR A 161 9.01 10.89 4.05
CA THR A 161 7.73 10.23 4.33
C THR A 161 6.57 11.02 3.74
N SER A 162 6.56 12.33 3.92
CA SER A 162 5.60 13.26 3.31
C SER A 162 5.59 13.14 1.80
N TYR A 163 6.77 13.09 1.17
CA TYR A 163 6.90 12.86 -0.26
C TYR A 163 6.27 11.53 -0.67
N ARG A 164 6.61 10.41 -0.01
CA ARG A 164 6.05 9.09 -0.32
C ARG A 164 4.52 9.08 -0.25
N ILE A 165 3.96 9.68 0.80
CA ILE A 165 2.51 9.77 1.01
C ILE A 165 1.84 10.54 -0.12
N ILE A 166 2.31 11.76 -0.39
CA ILE A 166 1.74 12.58 -1.46
C ILE A 166 1.96 11.91 -2.83
N SER A 167 3.08 11.20 -3.00
CA SER A 167 3.43 10.49 -4.21
C SER A 167 2.43 9.43 -4.64
N ALA A 168 1.92 8.66 -3.69
CA ALA A 168 0.91 7.65 -3.97
C ALA A 168 -0.44 8.24 -4.37
N LEU A 169 -0.77 9.45 -3.92
CA LEU A 169 -2.10 10.04 -4.11
C LEU A 169 -2.25 10.86 -5.40
N ALA A 170 -1.18 11.50 -5.87
CA ALA A 170 -1.28 12.40 -7.03
C ALA A 170 -0.47 11.96 -8.27
N GLY A 171 0.33 10.90 -8.16
CA GLY A 171 1.22 10.48 -9.25
C GLY A 171 2.23 11.57 -9.65
N PRO A 172 3.05 11.36 -10.70
CA PRO A 172 4.21 12.21 -10.99
C PRO A 172 3.91 13.70 -11.29
N ASN A 173 2.65 14.09 -11.53
CA ASN A 173 2.25 15.45 -11.91
C ASN A 173 1.38 16.12 -10.84
N TYR A 174 1.93 16.20 -9.62
CA TYR A 174 1.28 16.64 -8.39
C TYR A 174 0.54 17.97 -8.51
N CYS A 175 1.15 19.00 -9.06
CA CYS A 175 0.54 20.33 -9.03
C CYS A 175 -0.63 20.51 -10.00
N THR A 176 -0.53 19.91 -11.18
CA THR A 176 -1.60 19.93 -12.16
C THR A 176 -2.77 19.04 -11.74
N GLY A 177 -2.52 17.89 -11.10
CA GLY A 177 -3.59 16.97 -10.66
C GLY A 177 -4.30 17.40 -9.37
N LEU A 178 -3.65 18.18 -8.50
CA LEU A 178 -4.20 18.57 -7.20
C LEU A 178 -4.91 19.94 -7.19
N TYR A 179 -4.47 20.88 -8.02
CA TYR A 179 -4.91 22.29 -7.99
C TYR A 179 -5.57 22.80 -9.28
N THR A 180 -5.68 21.97 -10.33
CA THR A 180 -6.46 22.34 -11.51
C THR A 180 -7.74 21.52 -11.57
N ASP A 181 -8.88 22.18 -11.79
CA ASP A 181 -10.21 21.57 -11.97
C ASP A 181 -10.30 20.63 -13.20
N ALA A 182 -9.17 20.39 -13.88
CA ALA A 182 -9.08 19.74 -15.18
C ALA A 182 -8.76 18.23 -15.13
N TYR A 183 -8.42 17.68 -13.96
CA TYR A 183 -8.05 16.26 -13.82
C TYR A 183 -8.80 15.60 -12.67
N THR A 184 -9.32 14.40 -12.95
CA THR A 184 -10.04 13.44 -12.10
C THR A 184 -10.50 13.96 -10.72
N PRO A 185 -11.83 14.11 -10.49
CA PRO A 185 -12.40 14.46 -9.20
C PRO A 185 -11.76 13.73 -8.02
N ARG A 186 -11.57 14.43 -6.91
CA ARG A 186 -10.87 13.92 -5.71
C ARG A 186 -11.45 12.62 -5.17
N ASP A 187 -12.77 12.49 -5.24
CA ASP A 187 -13.48 11.27 -4.87
C ASP A 187 -13.17 10.09 -5.81
N GLN A 188 -12.94 10.35 -7.10
CA GLN A 188 -12.53 9.34 -8.07
C GLN A 188 -11.11 8.88 -7.81
N ILE A 189 -10.16 9.78 -7.54
CA ILE A 189 -8.77 9.41 -7.16
C ILE A 189 -8.79 8.41 -6.00
N LEU A 190 -9.52 8.75 -4.93
CA LEU A 190 -9.60 7.89 -3.76
C LEU A 190 -10.34 6.58 -4.06
N THR A 191 -11.39 6.63 -4.88
CA THR A 191 -12.14 5.43 -5.27
C THR A 191 -11.28 4.48 -6.11
N GLU A 192 -10.61 4.97 -7.15
CA GLU A 192 -9.72 4.18 -8.02
C GLU A 192 -8.58 3.53 -7.23
N LEU A 193 -7.96 4.28 -6.31
CA LEU A 193 -6.90 3.76 -5.45
C LEU A 193 -7.42 2.62 -4.56
N LEU A 194 -8.57 2.81 -3.92
CA LEU A 194 -9.18 1.80 -3.06
C LEU A 194 -9.64 0.57 -3.85
N GLU A 195 -10.24 0.78 -5.03
CA GLU A 195 -10.67 -0.29 -5.92
C GLU A 195 -9.48 -1.13 -6.36
N TYR A 196 -8.45 -0.51 -6.92
CA TYR A 196 -7.33 -1.23 -7.50
C TYR A 196 -6.50 -2.00 -6.45
N HIS A 197 -6.25 -1.39 -5.28
CA HIS A 197 -5.34 -1.96 -4.30
C HIS A 197 -6.02 -2.82 -3.23
N PHE A 198 -7.30 -2.61 -2.94
CA PHE A 198 -7.95 -3.20 -1.76
C PHE A 198 -9.32 -3.84 -2.03
N HIS A 199 -9.97 -3.57 -3.17
CA HIS A 199 -11.25 -4.22 -3.46
C HIS A 199 -11.03 -5.71 -3.75
N PRO A 200 -11.82 -6.63 -3.14
CA PRO A 200 -11.57 -8.08 -3.24
C PRO A 200 -11.47 -8.61 -4.68
N GLY A 201 -12.30 -8.09 -5.59
CA GLY A 201 -12.27 -8.49 -7.00
C GLY A 201 -10.93 -8.15 -7.67
N SER A 202 -10.49 -6.90 -7.55
CA SER A 202 -9.23 -6.42 -8.14
C SER A 202 -8.01 -7.08 -7.50
N VAL A 203 -8.06 -7.33 -6.18
CA VAL A 203 -7.03 -8.07 -5.45
C VAL A 203 -6.88 -9.50 -5.98
N ALA A 204 -7.99 -10.23 -6.14
CA ALA A 204 -7.98 -11.59 -6.66
C ALA A 204 -7.45 -11.66 -8.09
N ASP A 205 -7.91 -10.78 -8.97
CA ASP A 205 -7.47 -10.71 -10.37
C ASP A 205 -5.97 -10.42 -10.48
N ARG A 206 -5.45 -9.54 -9.62
CA ARG A 206 -4.02 -9.20 -9.59
C ARG A 206 -3.17 -10.35 -9.07
N LEU A 207 -3.61 -11.06 -8.02
CA LEU A 207 -2.93 -12.26 -7.53
C LEU A 207 -2.86 -13.34 -8.61
N PHE A 208 -3.96 -13.58 -9.33
CA PHE A 208 -3.99 -14.54 -10.43
C PHE A 208 -3.03 -14.14 -11.56
N THR A 209 -3.07 -12.86 -11.95
CA THR A 209 -2.16 -12.31 -12.97
C THR A 209 -0.69 -12.45 -12.56
N LEU A 210 -0.35 -12.17 -11.31
CA LEU A 210 1.00 -12.35 -10.78
C LEU A 210 1.43 -13.82 -10.81
N GLY A 211 0.55 -14.74 -10.43
CA GLY A 211 0.79 -16.18 -10.53
C GLY A 211 1.15 -16.61 -11.96
N GLN A 212 0.35 -16.21 -12.94
CA GLN A 212 0.62 -16.48 -14.35
C GLN A 212 1.97 -15.90 -14.82
N GLN A 213 2.30 -14.67 -14.39
CA GLN A 213 3.58 -14.06 -14.71
C GLN A 213 4.76 -14.82 -14.07
N MET A 214 4.60 -15.29 -12.84
CA MET A 214 5.62 -16.09 -12.13
C MET A 214 5.83 -17.45 -12.79
N GLU A 215 4.76 -18.15 -13.17
CA GLU A 215 4.82 -19.40 -13.92
C GLU A 215 5.50 -19.22 -15.28
N ALA A 216 5.15 -18.14 -16.00
CA ALA A 216 5.71 -17.84 -17.32
C ALA A 216 7.23 -17.56 -17.30
N LEU A 217 7.78 -17.13 -16.15
CA LEU A 217 9.23 -16.96 -16.01
C LEU A 217 9.97 -18.31 -16.04
N GLY A 218 9.34 -19.41 -15.62
CA GLY A 218 9.93 -20.75 -15.64
C GLY A 218 11.14 -20.95 -14.71
N CYS A 219 11.39 -19.98 -13.81
CA CYS A 219 12.57 -19.95 -12.93
C CYS A 219 12.27 -20.31 -11.48
N GLY A 220 11.05 -20.82 -11.19
CA GLY A 220 10.61 -21.21 -9.85
C GLY A 220 11.09 -22.59 -9.38
N GLY A 221 12.21 -23.09 -9.93
CA GLY A 221 12.79 -24.41 -9.64
C GLY A 221 14.10 -24.34 -8.88
#